data_AF-A0AAE1KJT1-F1
#
_entry.id   AF-A0AAE1KJT1-F1
#
_cell.length_a   1.000
_cell.length_b   1.000
_cell.length_c   1.000
_cell.angle_alpha   90.00
_cell.angle_beta   90.00
_cell.angle_gamma   90.00
#
_symmetry.space_group_name_H-M   'P 1'
#
loop_
_entity.id
_entity.type
_entity.pdbx_description
1 polymer ?
#
loop_
_entity_poly.entity_id
_entity_poly.type
_entity_poly.pdbx_seq_one_letter_code
_entity_poly.pdbx_strand_id
1 'polypeptide(L)'
;MTFFSSTSTQNNLPTANTVVSTAASVIASTMLVRSVAQDFLPKNIQDYFFGGIRGIFHRFSSQFTMVIDEFNGLVGNKIYDAAHTYLGKKKSPHPLAESRLAC
;
A
#
# COMPACT_ATOMS: atom_id res chain seq x y z
N MET A 1 -16.78 -9.62 25.56
CA MET A 1 -16.11 -10.84 25.08
C MET A 1 -16.67 -11.08 23.68
N THR A 2 -15.99 -10.76 22.58
CA THR A 2 -14.92 -11.54 21.92
C THR A 2 -14.01 -10.59 21.10
N PHE A 3 -12.71 -10.49 21.38
CA PHE A 3 -11.60 -11.29 20.85
C PHE A 3 -11.58 -11.44 19.31
N PHE A 4 -10.98 -10.48 18.60
CA PHE A 4 -10.50 -10.71 17.24
C PHE A 4 -8.98 -10.46 17.16
N SER A 5 -8.23 -11.44 17.66
CA SER A 5 -6.90 -11.73 17.12
C SER A 5 -7.03 -12.93 16.21
N SER A 6 -6.77 -12.74 14.93
CA SER A 6 -6.41 -13.83 14.03
C SER A 6 -5.32 -13.33 13.11
N THR A 7 -4.09 -13.38 13.62
CA THR A 7 -2.90 -13.46 12.80
C THR A 7 -2.87 -14.84 12.16
N SER A 8 -3.27 -14.95 10.90
CA SER A 8 -3.01 -16.13 10.07
C SER A 8 -1.99 -15.80 8.99
N THR A 9 -0.73 -15.74 9.38
CA THR A 9 0.40 -15.90 8.45
C THR A 9 0.53 -17.38 8.11
N GLN A 10 -0.09 -17.83 7.01
CA GLN A 10 0.18 -19.13 6.39
C GLN A 10 -0.01 -19.05 4.85
N ASN A 11 1.11 -18.94 4.13
CA ASN A 11 1.32 -19.30 2.73
C ASN A 11 0.30 -18.82 1.66
N ASN A 12 0.09 -17.51 1.57
CA ASN A 12 0.08 -16.61 0.39
C ASN A 12 -0.67 -16.91 -0.94
N LEU A 13 -1.78 -17.63 -0.96
CA LEU A 13 -2.81 -17.40 -2.00
C LEU A 13 -4.19 -17.32 -1.34
N PRO A 14 -4.80 -16.13 -1.22
CA PRO A 14 -6.14 -16.04 -0.67
C PRO A 14 -7.11 -16.78 -1.60
N THR A 15 -7.80 -17.79 -1.07
CA THR A 15 -8.86 -18.51 -1.77
C THR A 15 -9.87 -17.53 -2.37
N ALA A 16 -10.41 -17.79 -3.56
CA ALA A 16 -11.32 -16.87 -4.24
C ALA A 16 -12.47 -16.37 -3.32
N ASN A 17 -13.01 -17.25 -2.48
CA ASN A 17 -14.06 -16.91 -1.50
C ASN A 17 -13.59 -15.92 -0.42
N THR A 18 -12.33 -15.98 0.01
CA THR A 18 -11.81 -15.03 1.01
C THR A 18 -11.58 -13.66 0.40
N VAL A 19 -11.10 -13.60 -0.84
CA VAL A 19 -10.98 -12.33 -1.59
C VAL A 19 -12.36 -11.71 -1.80
N VAL A 20 -13.34 -12.49 -2.25
CA VAL A 20 -14.71 -12.02 -2.46
C VAL A 20 -15.37 -11.55 -1.16
N SER A 21 -15.24 -12.33 -0.07
CA SER A 21 -15.77 -11.95 1.23
C SER A 21 -15.10 -10.67 1.78
N THR A 22 -13.78 -10.56 1.64
CA THR A 22 -13.04 -9.35 2.05
C THR A 22 -13.46 -8.15 1.22
N ALA A 23 -13.57 -8.30 -0.10
CA ALA A 23 -14.03 -7.24 -0.99
C ALA A 23 -15.48 -6.81 -0.64
N ALA A 24 -16.38 -7.76 -0.39
CA ALA A 24 -17.74 -7.48 0.02
C ALA A 24 -17.80 -6.74 1.37
N SER A 25 -17.00 -7.15 2.36
CA SER A 25 -16.88 -6.46 3.64
C SER A 25 -16.38 -5.03 3.47
N VAL A 26 -15.35 -4.82 2.63
CA VAL A 26 -14.86 -3.47 2.31
C VAL A 26 -15.96 -2.64 1.66
N ILE A 27 -16.66 -3.18 0.67
CA ILE A 27 -17.77 -2.48 0.00
C ILE A 27 -18.85 -2.12 1.03
N ALA A 28 -19.28 -3.06 1.87
CA ALA A 28 -20.28 -2.82 2.91
C ALA A 28 -19.83 -1.72 3.89
N SER A 29 -18.60 -1.80 4.41
CA SER A 29 -18.03 -0.78 5.28
C SER A 29 -17.94 0.57 4.58
N THR A 30 -17.55 0.63 3.31
CA THR A 30 -17.48 1.90 2.57
C THR A 30 -18.87 2.51 2.37
N MET A 31 -19.90 1.70 2.14
CA MET A 31 -21.29 2.19 2.04
C MET A 31 -21.78 2.73 3.38
N LEU A 32 -21.48 2.05 4.48
CA LEU A 32 -21.82 2.53 5.83
C LEU A 32 -21.11 3.84 6.16
N VAL A 33 -19.79 3.89 5.95
CA VAL A 33 -18.98 5.11 6.14
C VAL A 33 -19.52 6.23 5.25
N ARG A 34 -19.89 5.95 4.00
CA ARG A 34 -20.47 6.94 3.09
C ARG A 34 -21.80 7.47 3.62
N SER A 35 -22.69 6.60 4.09
CA SER A 35 -23.98 7.00 4.66
C SER A 35 -23.76 7.94 5.84
N VAL A 36 -22.95 7.52 6.82
CA VAL A 36 -22.65 8.33 8.02
C VAL A 36 -21.94 9.63 7.63
N ALA A 37 -20.97 9.60 6.72
CA ALA A 37 -20.28 10.80 6.27
C ALA A 37 -21.21 11.77 5.54
N GLN A 38 -22.20 11.29 4.78
CA GLN A 38 -23.19 12.17 4.14
C GLN A 38 -24.17 12.78 5.16
N ASP A 39 -24.55 12.02 6.18
CA ASP A 39 -25.48 12.47 7.23
C ASP A 39 -24.83 13.44 8.23
N PHE A 40 -23.53 13.28 8.51
CA PHE A 40 -22.81 14.05 9.54
C PHE A 40 -21.74 15.02 9.00
N LEU A 41 -21.14 14.76 7.83
CA LEU A 41 -20.06 15.59 7.25
C LEU A 41 -20.54 16.29 5.97
N PRO A 42 -21.04 17.55 6.07
CA PRO A 42 -21.28 18.38 4.89
C PRO A 42 -20.02 18.52 4.04
N LYS A 43 -20.19 18.67 2.71
CA LYS A 43 -19.11 18.70 1.69
C LYS A 43 -17.92 19.59 2.08
N ASN A 44 -18.21 20.72 2.70
CA ASN A 44 -17.25 21.72 3.15
C ASN A 44 -16.21 21.13 4.14
N ILE A 45 -16.63 20.20 5.00
CA ILE A 45 -15.77 19.54 5.99
C ILE A 45 -14.91 18.45 5.33
N GLN A 46 -15.44 17.81 4.28
CA GLN A 46 -14.71 16.78 3.54
C GLN A 46 -13.48 17.38 2.84
N ASP A 47 -13.61 18.58 2.27
CA ASP A 47 -12.48 19.27 1.63
C ASP A 47 -11.37 19.60 2.64
N TYR A 48 -11.74 20.05 3.85
CA TYR A 48 -10.78 20.28 4.93
C TYR A 48 -10.09 18.99 5.38
N PHE A 49 -10.86 17.93 5.57
CA PHE A 49 -10.35 16.63 5.98
C PHE A 49 -9.41 16.02 4.93
N PHE A 50 -9.82 16.04 3.66
CA PHE A 50 -9.01 15.54 2.54
C PHE A 50 -7.77 16.40 2.33
N GLY A 51 -7.88 17.72 2.48
CA GLY A 51 -6.74 18.64 2.47
C GLY A 51 -5.74 18.34 3.59
N GLY A 52 -6.23 18.06 4.81
CA GLY A 52 -5.41 17.67 5.94
C GLY A 52 -4.69 16.33 5.70
N ILE A 53 -5.41 15.32 5.25
CA ILE A 53 -4.84 14.02 4.86
C ILE A 53 -3.78 14.20 3.77
N ARG A 54 -4.09 14.94 2.71
CA ARG A 54 -3.15 15.21 1.62
C ARG A 54 -1.93 15.97 2.11
N GLY A 55 -2.10 16.92 3.02
CA GLY A 55 -1.01 17.68 3.65
C GLY A 55 -0.09 16.78 4.48
N ILE A 56 -0.66 15.83 5.23
CA ILE A 56 0.10 14.81 5.95
C ILE A 56 0.90 13.97 4.96
N PHE A 57 0.26 13.45 3.90
CA PHE A 57 0.94 12.66 2.86
C PHE A 57 2.04 13.44 2.14
N HIS A 58 1.85 14.73 1.89
CA HIS A 58 2.85 15.58 1.25
C HIS A 58 4.07 15.86 2.13
N ARG A 59 3.94 15.75 3.46
CA ARG A 59 5.09 15.84 4.38
C ARG A 59 5.95 14.58 4.36
N PHE A 60 5.45 13.46 3.87
CA PHE A 60 6.30 12.30 3.61
C PHE A 60 7.19 12.64 2.40
N SER A 61 8.50 12.60 2.62
CA SER A 61 9.47 12.78 1.53
C SER A 61 9.17 11.80 0.40
N SER A 62 9.34 12.24 -0.85
CA SER A 62 9.29 11.34 -2.02
C SER A 62 10.36 10.24 -1.95
N GLN A 63 11.35 10.38 -1.06
CA GLN A 63 12.35 9.37 -0.77
C GLN A 63 11.93 8.62 0.50
N PHE A 64 11.38 7.42 0.31
CA PHE A 64 11.08 6.49 1.38
C PHE A 64 12.18 5.41 1.42
N THR A 65 12.95 5.39 2.51
CA THR A 65 13.99 4.38 2.73
C THR A 65 13.44 3.26 3.59
N MET A 66 13.34 2.06 3.01
CA MET A 66 12.96 0.84 3.71
C MET A 66 14.17 -0.07 3.85
N VAL A 67 14.47 -0.49 5.08
CA VAL A 67 15.50 -1.49 5.39
C VAL A 67 14.81 -2.85 5.50
N ILE A 68 15.30 -3.84 4.76
CA ILE A 68 14.75 -5.21 4.74
C ILE A 68 15.90 -6.14 5.13
N ASP A 69 15.75 -6.82 6.26
CA ASP A 69 16.75 -7.79 6.70
C ASP A 69 16.72 -9.04 5.83
N GLU A 70 17.90 -9.57 5.53
CA GLU A 70 18.12 -10.79 4.74
C GLU A 70 17.56 -12.02 5.42
N PHE A 71 17.61 -12.04 6.75
CA PHE A 71 17.19 -13.16 7.58
C PHE A 71 16.17 -12.68 8.61
N ASN A 72 15.10 -13.44 8.76
CA ASN A 72 14.18 -13.32 9.87
C ASN A 72 14.54 -14.40 10.90
N GLY A 73 15.53 -14.12 11.76
CA GLY A 73 16.14 -15.12 12.64
C GLY A 73 17.09 -16.04 11.89
N LEU A 74 16.85 -17.36 11.93
CA LEU A 74 17.66 -18.37 11.23
C LEU A 74 17.13 -18.72 9.82
N VAL A 75 16.02 -18.10 9.40
CA VAL A 75 15.35 -18.39 8.14
C VAL A 75 15.49 -17.19 7.21
N GLY A 76 15.84 -17.44 5.95
CA GLY A 76 15.94 -16.39 4.92
C GLY A 76 14.60 -15.68 4.69
N ASN A 77 14.63 -14.35 4.63
CA ASN A 77 13.46 -13.51 4.45
C ASN A 77 13.02 -13.50 2.97
N LYS A 78 11.79 -13.96 2.72
CA LYS A 78 11.21 -13.98 1.36
C LYS A 78 10.96 -12.59 0.79
N ILE A 79 10.74 -11.60 1.64
CA ILE A 79 10.57 -10.20 1.22
C ILE A 79 11.89 -9.65 0.69
N TYR A 80 13.01 -9.98 1.36
CA TYR A 80 14.35 -9.62 0.88
C TYR A 80 14.62 -10.26 -0.49
N ASP A 81 14.37 -11.55 -0.64
CA ASP A 81 14.62 -12.29 -1.89
C ASP A 81 13.80 -11.74 -3.07
N ALA A 82 12.51 -11.45 -2.84
CA ALA A 82 11.64 -10.84 -3.83
C ALA A 82 12.09 -9.43 -4.21
N ALA A 83 12.43 -8.59 -3.23
CA ALA A 83 12.93 -7.23 -3.46
C ALA A 83 14.28 -7.25 -4.19
N HIS A 84 15.21 -8.12 -3.77
CA HIS A 84 16.51 -8.32 -4.39
C HIS A 84 16.37 -8.72 -5.86
N THR A 85 15.51 -9.70 -6.15
CA THR A 85 15.24 -10.16 -7.52
C THR A 85 14.60 -9.07 -8.38
N TYR A 86 13.64 -8.32 -7.83
CA TYR A 86 12.98 -7.22 -8.56
C TYR A 86 13.92 -6.04 -8.82
N LEU A 87 14.68 -5.61 -7.82
CA LEU A 87 15.63 -4.50 -7.91
C LEU A 87 16.82 -4.86 -8.81
N GLY A 88 17.30 -6.10 -8.74
CA GLY A 88 18.36 -6.60 -9.62
C GLY A 88 17.97 -6.52 -11.09
N LYS A 89 16.70 -6.81 -11.43
CA LYS A 89 16.15 -6.68 -12.79
C LYS A 89 15.86 -5.22 -13.20
N LYS A 90 15.61 -4.33 -12.24
CA LYS A 90 15.29 -2.91 -12.49
C LYS A 90 16.52 -2.02 -12.68
N LYS A 91 17.74 -2.54 -12.46
CA LYS A 91 18.98 -1.85 -12.85
C LYS A 91 19.19 -1.89 -14.37
N SER A 92 18.24 -1.43 -15.17
CA SER A 92 18.59 -0.96 -16.51
C SER A 92 19.36 0.36 -16.33
N PRO A 93 20.50 0.55 -17.00
CA PRO A 93 21.17 1.84 -16.98
C PRO A 93 20.17 2.88 -17.49
N HIS A 94 19.95 3.95 -16.71
CA HIS A 94 19.39 5.16 -17.29
C HIS A 94 20.34 5.58 -18.42
N PRO A 95 19.89 5.65 -19.68
CA PRO A 95 20.66 6.33 -20.70
C PRO A 95 20.54 7.81 -20.37
N LEU A 96 21.47 8.33 -19.56
CA LEU A 96 21.64 9.77 -19.46
C LEU A 96 22.29 10.23 -20.77
N ALA A 97 21.49 10.95 -21.55
CA ALA A 97 21.90 12.05 -22.43
C ALA A 97 23.05 11.78 -23.43
N GLU A 98 22.68 11.37 -24.64
CA GLU A 98 23.23 11.88 -25.91
C GLU A 98 22.20 11.55 -27.01
N SER A 99 21.43 12.52 -27.49
CA SER A 99 21.87 13.34 -28.61
C SER A 99 21.06 14.63 -28.63
N ARG A 100 21.80 15.73 -28.50
CA ARG A 100 21.40 16.99 -29.13
C ARG A 100 21.20 16.74 -30.62
N LEU A 101 20.25 17.47 -31.21
CA LEU A 101 20.20 17.82 -32.63
C LEU A 101 20.30 16.66 -33.64
N ALA A 102 19.16 16.28 -34.20
CA ALA A 102 19.09 15.86 -35.59
C ALA A 102 17.73 16.25 -36.18
N CYS A 103 17.77 17.31 -36.99
CA CYS A 103 16.76 17.89 -37.90
C CYS A 103 15.33 18.08 -37.40
#